data_AF-A0A7J4K9K8-F1
#
_entry.id   AF-A0A7J4K9K8-F1
#
_cell.length_a   1.000
_cell.length_b   1.000
_cell.length_c   1.000
_cell.angle_alpha   90.00
_cell.angle_beta   90.00
_cell.angle_gamma   90.00
#
_symmetry.space_group_name_H-M   'P 1'
#
loop_
_entity.id
_entity.type
_entity.pdbx_description
1 polymer ?
#
loop_
_entity_poly.entity_id
_entity_poly.type
_entity_poly.pdbx_seq_one_letter_code
_entity_poly.pdbx_strand_id
1 'polypeptide(L)'
;MQDARLRLLSVLLLSVASFISVAGAALTVLWLLLYPGYLVAALRSRALYLLLSVLGLVALVMTYSGGDGISYLARMGVLLLLGFTIVRGWSPGEFLDLSVWLFGGKTGFDLGLAIEMTMQGFDEASREWSRVKTALQLKDMQPGFRSIPAIGFLLIHTRLLRARDQSDLLITRGYHEGGSCCPVFRRSKKDIIASFCTILILCIALFPFRDIFILVM
;
A
#
# COMPACT_ATOMS: atom_id res chain seq x y z
N MET A 1 -6.58 4.06 -12.21
CA MET A 1 -7.22 2.92 -12.87
C MET A 1 -8.41 2.46 -12.05
N GLN A 2 -9.54 2.14 -12.68
CA GLN A 2 -10.76 1.69 -11.98
C GLN A 2 -10.83 0.17 -11.82
N ASP A 3 -10.32 -0.60 -12.78
CA ASP A 3 -10.27 -2.06 -12.64
C ASP A 3 -9.14 -2.47 -11.68
N ALA A 4 -9.50 -3.00 -10.51
CA ALA A 4 -8.57 -3.46 -9.48
C ALA A 4 -7.61 -4.55 -9.97
N ARG A 5 -8.02 -5.41 -10.90
CA ARG A 5 -7.17 -6.49 -11.45
C ARG A 5 -6.04 -5.92 -12.29
N LEU A 6 -6.38 -5.01 -13.20
CA LEU A 6 -5.41 -4.32 -14.07
C LEU A 6 -4.51 -3.41 -13.26
N ARG A 7 -5.05 -2.78 -12.20
CA ARG A 7 -4.27 -1.97 -11.26
C ARG A 7 -3.23 -2.82 -10.53
N LEU A 8 -3.62 -3.96 -9.94
CA LEU A 8 -2.69 -4.86 -9.24
C LEU A 8 -1.61 -5.40 -10.19
N LEU A 9 -1.99 -5.83 -11.39
CA LEU A 9 -1.04 -6.29 -12.40
C LEU A 9 -0.05 -5.17 -12.78
N SER A 10 -0.56 -3.98 -13.11
CA SER A 10 0.26 -2.83 -13.48
C SER A 10 1.26 -2.45 -12.40
N VAL A 11 0.83 -2.44 -11.15
CA VAL A 11 1.65 -2.20 -9.98
C VAL A 11 2.77 -3.24 -9.86
N LEU A 12 2.45 -4.52 -10.05
CA LEU A 12 3.43 -5.59 -9.95
C LEU A 12 4.49 -5.42 -11.04
N LEU A 13 4.08 -5.17 -12.28
CA LEU A 13 5.00 -4.91 -13.39
C LEU A 13 5.87 -3.67 -13.14
N LEU A 14 5.30 -2.56 -12.67
CA LEU A 14 6.04 -1.33 -12.37
C LEU A 14 7.00 -1.51 -11.19
N SER A 15 6.63 -2.33 -10.21
CA SER A 15 7.50 -2.68 -9.09
C SER A 15 8.73 -3.44 -9.59
N VAL A 16 8.51 -4.45 -10.44
CA VAL A 16 9.61 -5.21 -11.07
C VAL A 16 10.47 -4.29 -11.95
N ALA A 17 9.86 -3.44 -12.78
CA ALA A 17 10.58 -2.50 -13.63
C ALA A 17 11.44 -1.51 -12.82
N SER A 18 10.90 -0.95 -11.74
CA SER A 18 11.60 -0.02 -10.86
C SER A 18 12.74 -0.69 -10.09
N PHE A 19 12.59 -1.96 -9.72
CA PHE A 19 13.62 -2.72 -9.02
C PHE A 19 14.81 -3.04 -9.93
N ILE A 20 14.53 -3.46 -11.16
CA ILE A 20 15.56 -3.91 -12.11
C ILE A 20 16.40 -2.72 -12.61
N SER A 21 15.78 -1.57 -12.92
CA SER A 21 16.45 -0.46 -13.61
C SER A 21 16.06 0.92 -13.09
N VAL A 22 17.03 1.84 -13.07
CA VAL A 22 16.78 3.26 -12.78
C VAL A 22 15.90 3.91 -13.84
N ALA A 23 16.06 3.51 -15.12
CA ALA A 23 15.17 3.96 -16.19
C ALA A 23 13.73 3.48 -15.97
N GLY A 24 13.56 2.23 -15.50
CA GLY A 24 12.26 1.69 -15.11
C GLY A 24 11.63 2.46 -13.95
N ALA A 25 12.43 2.87 -12.96
CA ALA A 25 11.97 3.72 -11.86
C ALA A 25 11.52 5.11 -12.36
N ALA A 26 12.30 5.76 -13.23
CA ALA A 26 11.94 7.04 -13.83
C ALA A 26 10.64 6.97 -14.66
N LEU A 27 10.51 5.95 -15.50
CA LEU A 27 9.29 5.70 -16.28
C LEU A 27 8.08 5.39 -15.38
N THR A 28 8.29 4.72 -14.25
CA THR A 28 7.24 4.48 -13.26
C THR A 28 6.74 5.79 -12.65
N VAL A 29 7.63 6.72 -12.32
CA VAL A 29 7.23 8.07 -11.87
C VAL A 29 6.41 8.79 -12.93
N LEU A 30 6.84 8.74 -14.20
CA LEU A 30 6.07 9.33 -15.31
C LEU A 30 4.68 8.70 -15.44
N TRP A 31 4.59 7.37 -15.29
CA TRP A 31 3.31 6.68 -15.29
C TRP A 31 2.41 7.11 -14.11
N LEU A 32 2.97 7.30 -12.91
CA LEU A 32 2.23 7.79 -11.75
C LEU A 32 1.64 9.20 -12.00
N LEU A 33 2.36 10.06 -12.73
CA LEU A 33 1.88 11.41 -13.07
C LEU A 33 0.64 11.40 -13.96
N LEU A 34 0.39 10.32 -14.72
CA LEU A 34 -0.85 10.16 -15.51
C LEU A 34 -2.09 9.97 -14.62
N TYR A 35 -1.90 9.63 -13.34
CA TYR A 35 -2.97 9.41 -12.36
C TYR A 35 -2.74 10.23 -11.07
N PRO A 36 -2.86 11.57 -11.14
CA PRO A 36 -2.43 12.47 -10.07
C PRO A 36 -3.25 12.30 -8.77
N GLY A 37 -4.50 11.84 -8.84
CA GLY A 37 -5.34 11.67 -7.65
C GLY A 37 -4.74 10.72 -6.60
N TYR A 38 -4.15 9.60 -7.04
CA TYR A 38 -3.51 8.64 -6.14
C TYR A 38 -2.15 9.13 -5.64
N LEU A 39 -1.42 9.85 -6.50
CA LEU A 39 -0.13 10.45 -6.16
C LEU A 39 -0.26 11.51 -5.06
N VAL A 40 -1.24 12.42 -5.20
CA VAL A 40 -1.51 13.46 -4.19
C VAL A 40 -1.93 12.82 -2.86
N ALA A 41 -2.74 11.76 -2.89
CA ALA A 41 -3.13 11.03 -1.69
C ALA A 41 -1.93 10.41 -0.96
N ALA A 42 -0.97 9.85 -1.71
CA ALA A 42 0.29 9.31 -1.18
C ALA A 42 1.19 10.39 -0.60
N LEU A 43 1.42 11.49 -1.33
CA LEU A 43 2.27 12.60 -0.90
C LEU A 43 1.73 13.32 0.34
N ARG A 44 0.41 13.27 0.60
CA ARG A 44 -0.16 13.80 1.85
C ARG A 44 0.23 13.00 3.10
N SER A 45 0.79 11.80 2.95
CA SER A 45 1.12 10.92 4.07
C SER A 45 2.40 11.35 4.78
N ARG A 46 2.31 11.71 6.07
CA ARG A 46 3.51 11.96 6.91
C ARG A 46 4.40 10.71 7.04
N ALA A 47 3.80 9.52 7.03
CA ALA A 47 4.53 8.26 7.12
C ALA A 47 5.43 8.02 5.89
N LEU A 48 5.03 8.50 4.71
CA LEU A 48 5.85 8.40 3.51
C LEU A 48 7.16 9.18 3.68
N TYR A 49 7.09 10.42 4.17
CA TYR A 49 8.30 11.23 4.40
C TYR A 49 9.21 10.65 5.48
N LEU A 50 8.64 10.06 6.53
CA LEU A 50 9.42 9.38 7.58
C LEU A 50 10.15 8.16 7.01
N LEU A 51 9.48 7.34 6.20
CA LEU A 51 10.12 6.19 5.57
C LEU A 51 11.15 6.60 4.51
N LEU A 52 10.86 7.67 3.77
CA LEU A 52 11.80 8.23 2.79
C LEU A 52 13.05 8.81 3.46
N SER A 53 12.93 9.41 4.65
CA SER A 53 14.10 9.91 5.39
C SER A 53 14.98 8.77 5.89
N VAL A 54 14.37 7.70 6.42
CA VAL A 54 15.10 6.47 6.79
C VAL A 54 15.79 5.86 5.57
N LEU A 55 15.09 5.78 4.43
CA LEU A 55 15.67 5.28 3.19
C LEU A 55 16.82 6.15 2.70
N GLY A 56 16.69 7.47 2.80
CA GLY A 56 17.74 8.43 2.49
C GLY A 56 18.99 8.24 3.36
N LEU A 57 18.81 7.98 4.65
CA LEU A 57 19.92 7.67 5.56
C LEU A 57 20.67 6.40 5.12
N VAL A 58 19.93 5.33 4.77
CA VAL A 58 20.52 4.08 4.27
C VAL A 58 21.28 4.32 2.97
N ALA A 59 20.72 5.11 2.05
CA ALA A 59 21.36 5.46 0.80
C ALA A 59 22.66 6.27 1.00
N LEU A 60 22.69 7.16 1.99
CA LEU A 60 23.88 7.94 2.34
C LEU A 60 25.00 7.02 2.87
N VAL A 61 24.65 6.09 3.76
CA VAL A 61 25.59 5.07 4.27
C VAL A 61 26.14 4.22 3.14
N MET A 62 25.27 3.77 2.22
CA MET A 62 25.66 3.02 1.01
C MET A 62 26.68 3.80 0.17
N THR A 63 26.41 5.08 -0.10
CA THR A 63 27.30 5.95 -0.88
C THR A 63 28.66 6.11 -0.21
N TYR A 64 28.69 6.28 1.12
CA TYR A 64 29.92 6.37 1.89
C TYR A 64 30.71 5.05 1.91
N SER A 65 30.02 3.91 1.89
CA SER A 65 30.65 2.58 1.81
C SER A 65 31.15 2.18 0.41
N GLY A 66 31.05 3.07 -0.59
CA GLY A 66 31.47 2.80 -1.97
C GLY A 66 30.41 2.09 -2.83
N GLY A 67 29.17 1.99 -2.35
CA GLY A 67 28.03 1.47 -3.11
C GLY A 67 27.27 2.55 -3.88
N ASP A 68 26.40 2.14 -4.80
CA ASP A 68 25.56 3.05 -5.59
C ASP A 68 24.28 3.45 -4.83
N GLY A 69 24.47 4.30 -3.81
CA GLY A 69 23.39 4.75 -2.93
C GLY A 69 22.34 5.62 -3.65
N ILE A 70 22.73 6.37 -4.68
CA ILE A 70 21.81 7.23 -5.45
C ILE A 70 20.84 6.38 -6.27
N SER A 71 21.36 5.38 -7.00
CA SER A 71 20.54 4.41 -7.73
C SER A 71 19.62 3.63 -6.81
N TYR A 72 20.11 3.22 -5.63
CA TYR A 72 19.31 2.56 -4.60
C TYR A 72 18.15 3.46 -4.12
N LEU A 73 18.44 4.72 -3.78
CA LEU A 73 17.43 5.69 -3.33
C LEU A 73 16.37 5.92 -4.41
N ALA A 74 16.77 6.06 -5.67
CA ALA A 74 15.85 6.26 -6.78
C ALA A 74 14.90 5.06 -6.94
N ARG A 75 15.43 3.83 -6.97
CA ARG A 75 14.60 2.63 -7.15
C ARG A 75 13.68 2.39 -5.96
N MET A 76 14.24 2.38 -4.75
CA MET A 76 13.48 2.10 -3.53
C MET A 76 12.52 3.23 -3.17
N GLY A 77 12.87 4.47 -3.47
CA GLY A 77 12.00 5.63 -3.27
C GLY A 77 10.75 5.56 -4.15
N VAL A 78 10.92 5.15 -5.42
CA VAL A 78 9.80 4.93 -6.35
C VAL A 78 8.95 3.74 -5.91
N LEU A 79 9.55 2.63 -5.46
CA LEU A 79 8.82 1.49 -4.91
C LEU A 79 7.98 1.88 -3.69
N LEU A 80 8.57 2.65 -2.76
CA LEU A 80 7.88 3.17 -1.59
C LEU A 80 6.70 4.06 -2.02
N LEU A 81 6.93 5.00 -2.94
CA LEU A 81 5.90 5.89 -3.47
C LEU A 81 4.76 5.09 -4.11
N LEU A 82 5.09 4.13 -4.97
CA LEU A 82 4.14 3.25 -5.64
C LEU A 82 3.29 2.51 -4.58
N GLY A 83 3.93 1.88 -3.59
CA GLY A 83 3.24 1.22 -2.47
C GLY A 83 2.21 2.11 -1.77
N PHE A 84 2.59 3.35 -1.43
CA PHE A 84 1.67 4.30 -0.80
C PHE A 84 0.53 4.75 -1.71
N THR A 85 0.78 4.94 -3.01
CA THR A 85 -0.28 5.31 -3.96
C THR A 85 -1.35 4.23 -4.08
N ILE A 86 -0.93 2.97 -4.03
CA ILE A 86 -1.83 1.82 -4.11
C ILE A 86 -2.69 1.78 -2.87
N VAL A 87 -2.07 1.66 -1.68
CA VAL A 87 -2.76 1.51 -0.40
C VAL A 87 -3.80 2.62 -0.20
N ARG A 88 -3.48 3.86 -0.57
CA ARG A 88 -4.40 5.00 -0.43
C ARG A 88 -5.42 5.16 -1.56
N GLY A 89 -5.22 4.46 -2.66
CA GLY A 89 -6.11 4.49 -3.83
C GLY A 89 -7.20 3.43 -3.85
N TRP A 90 -7.20 2.49 -2.89
CA TRP A 90 -8.23 1.46 -2.77
C TRP A 90 -9.53 2.03 -2.22
N SER A 91 -10.65 1.57 -2.77
CA SER A 91 -11.97 1.80 -2.20
C SER A 91 -12.48 0.58 -1.43
N PRO A 92 -13.37 0.76 -0.44
CA PRO A 92 -13.97 -0.34 0.30
C PRO A 92 -14.62 -1.38 -0.63
N GLY A 93 -14.44 -2.67 -0.33
CA GLY A 93 -14.96 -3.80 -1.08
C GLY A 93 -14.09 -4.29 -2.24
N GLU A 94 -13.15 -3.49 -2.73
CA GLU A 94 -12.26 -3.90 -3.84
C GLU A 94 -11.29 -5.02 -3.44
N PHE A 95 -10.88 -5.11 -2.16
CA PHE A 95 -10.01 -6.18 -1.67
C PHE A 95 -10.72 -7.52 -1.61
N LEU A 96 -12.00 -7.52 -1.23
CA LEU A 96 -12.83 -8.72 -1.21
C LEU A 96 -13.01 -9.27 -2.62
N ASP A 97 -13.41 -8.40 -3.56
CA ASP A 97 -13.61 -8.77 -4.96
C ASP A 97 -12.32 -9.29 -5.60
N LEU A 98 -11.19 -8.65 -5.33
CA LEU A 98 -9.88 -9.06 -5.83
C LEU A 98 -9.43 -10.41 -5.25
N SER A 99 -9.61 -10.61 -3.95
CA SER A 99 -9.19 -11.84 -3.27
C SER A 99 -10.04 -13.04 -3.69
N VAL A 100 -11.36 -12.85 -3.84
CA VAL A 100 -12.26 -13.89 -4.38
C VAL A 100 -11.93 -14.22 -5.83
N TRP A 101 -11.54 -13.22 -6.64
CA TRP A 101 -11.10 -13.47 -8.01
C TRP A 101 -9.77 -14.22 -8.09
N LEU A 102 -8.79 -13.92 -7.21
CA LEU A 102 -7.47 -14.56 -7.21
C LEU A 102 -7.46 -15.97 -6.62
N PHE A 103 -8.15 -16.16 -5.48
CA PHE A 103 -8.07 -17.39 -4.68
C PHE A 103 -9.38 -18.19 -4.68
N GLY A 104 -10.41 -17.72 -5.37
CA GLY A 104 -11.72 -18.38 -5.46
C GLY A 104 -12.66 -18.04 -4.31
N GLY A 105 -13.84 -18.66 -4.32
CA GLY A 105 -14.92 -18.38 -3.37
C GLY A 105 -14.51 -18.56 -1.91
N LYS A 106 -14.05 -19.74 -1.49
CA LYS A 106 -13.84 -20.04 -0.06
C LYS A 106 -12.68 -19.26 0.56
N THR A 107 -11.46 -19.63 0.21
CA THR A 107 -10.22 -19.05 0.77
C THR A 107 -10.05 -17.59 0.38
N GLY A 108 -10.41 -17.23 -0.86
CA GLY A 108 -10.35 -15.84 -1.31
C GLY A 108 -11.34 -14.92 -0.63
N PHE A 109 -12.53 -15.42 -0.29
CA PHE A 109 -13.49 -14.65 0.51
C PHE A 109 -12.97 -14.42 1.92
N ASP A 110 -12.47 -15.46 2.61
CA ASP A 110 -11.96 -15.32 3.98
C ASP A 110 -10.76 -14.37 4.04
N LEU A 111 -9.83 -14.50 3.09
CA LEU A 111 -8.67 -13.60 2.99
C LEU A 111 -9.12 -12.16 2.70
N GLY A 112 -10.02 -11.98 1.73
CA GLY A 112 -10.56 -10.68 1.36
C GLY A 112 -11.31 -10.00 2.51
N LEU A 113 -12.12 -10.77 3.23
CA LEU A 113 -12.89 -10.32 4.39
C LEU A 113 -11.95 -9.93 5.54
N ALA A 114 -10.93 -10.73 5.81
CA ALA A 114 -9.91 -10.40 6.80
C ALA A 114 -9.18 -9.10 6.45
N ILE A 115 -8.77 -8.92 5.19
CA ILE A 115 -8.13 -7.68 4.73
C ILE A 115 -9.09 -6.49 4.91
N GLU A 116 -10.35 -6.61 4.46
CA GLU A 116 -11.34 -5.54 4.56
C GLU A 116 -11.59 -5.14 6.03
N MET A 117 -11.74 -6.12 6.92
CA MET A 117 -11.91 -5.89 8.36
C MET A 117 -10.68 -5.22 8.99
N THR A 118 -9.47 -5.63 8.60
CA THR A 118 -8.24 -5.00 9.12
C THR A 118 -8.12 -3.56 8.64
N MET A 119 -8.45 -3.27 7.39
CA MET A 119 -8.42 -1.92 6.82
C MET A 119 -9.41 -0.99 7.52
N GLN A 120 -10.64 -1.45 7.73
CA GLN A 120 -11.63 -0.73 8.54
C GLN A 120 -11.14 -0.53 9.98
N GLY A 121 -10.48 -1.54 10.55
CA GLY A 121 -9.85 -1.47 11.86
C GLY A 121 -8.81 -0.36 11.98
N PHE A 122 -7.97 -0.15 10.96
CA PHE A 122 -6.97 0.92 10.95
C PHE A 122 -7.59 2.33 10.97
N ASP A 123 -8.61 2.57 10.15
CA ASP A 123 -9.28 3.88 10.08
C ASP A 123 -9.98 4.25 11.39
N GLU A 124 -10.51 3.24 12.07
CA GLU A 124 -11.13 3.43 13.38
C GLU A 124 -10.10 3.57 14.49
N ALA A 125 -9.00 2.82 14.44
CA ALA A 125 -7.93 2.91 15.43
C ALA A 125 -7.29 4.30 15.38
N SER A 126 -7.14 4.87 14.18
CA SER A 126 -6.69 6.25 13.99
C SER A 126 -7.64 7.26 14.66
N ARG A 127 -8.96 7.07 14.50
CA ARG A 127 -9.98 7.92 15.15
C ARG A 127 -10.02 7.75 16.67
N GLU A 128 -9.85 6.54 17.17
CA GLU A 128 -9.74 6.27 18.61
C GLU A 128 -8.48 6.89 19.21
N TRP A 129 -7.34 6.79 18.54
CA TRP A 129 -6.10 7.43 18.96
C TRP A 129 -6.28 8.95 19.09
N SER A 130 -6.95 9.58 18.11
CA SER A 130 -7.28 11.01 18.20
C SER A 130 -8.16 11.34 19.41
N ARG A 131 -9.17 10.52 19.70
CA ARG A 131 -10.07 10.70 20.86
C ARG A 131 -9.32 10.53 22.18
N VAL A 132 -8.47 9.52 22.30
CA VAL A 132 -7.61 9.31 23.49
C VAL A 132 -6.69 10.50 23.70
N LYS A 133 -6.07 11.01 22.63
CA LYS A 133 -5.21 12.19 22.70
C LYS A 133 -5.98 13.42 23.21
N THR A 134 -7.18 13.67 22.69
CA THR A 134 -8.05 14.76 23.16
C THR A 134 -8.44 14.57 24.63
N ALA A 135 -8.79 13.36 25.06
CA ALA A 135 -9.14 13.07 26.45
C ALA A 135 -7.98 13.29 27.43
N LEU A 136 -6.74 12.96 27.03
CA LEU A 136 -5.54 13.24 27.81
C LEU A 136 -5.27 14.74 27.92
N GLN A 137 -5.42 15.47 26.81
CA GLN A 137 -5.29 16.93 26.79
C GLN A 137 -6.32 17.60 27.71
N LEU A 138 -7.57 17.11 27.77
CA LEU A 138 -8.60 17.62 28.70
C LEU A 138 -8.27 17.39 30.17
N LYS A 139 -7.37 16.44 30.48
CA LYS A 139 -6.90 16.17 31.84
C LYS A 139 -5.56 16.84 32.16
N ASP A 140 -5.09 17.74 31.29
CA ASP A 140 -3.74 18.33 31.34
C ASP A 140 -2.61 17.28 31.45
N MET A 141 -2.87 16.07 30.95
CA MET A 141 -1.89 14.98 30.90
C MET A 141 -1.26 14.93 29.51
N GLN A 142 0.07 15.02 29.45
CA GLN A 142 0.77 14.77 28.19
C GLN A 142 0.90 13.27 27.93
N PRO A 143 0.70 12.81 26.68
CA PRO A 143 0.97 11.42 26.31
C PRO A 143 2.47 11.15 26.44
N GLY A 144 2.88 10.64 27.59
CA GLY A 144 4.27 10.26 27.88
C GLY A 144 4.49 8.76 27.72
N PHE A 145 5.75 8.33 27.66
CA PHE A 145 6.15 6.93 27.51
C PHE A 145 5.48 6.00 28.53
N ARG A 146 5.28 6.48 29.76
CA ARG A 146 4.62 5.73 30.84
C ARG A 146 3.12 5.48 30.63
N SER A 147 2.47 6.28 29.79
CA SER A 147 1.04 6.14 29.47
C SER A 147 0.79 5.20 28.28
N ILE A 148 1.84 4.89 27.50
CA ILE A 148 1.73 4.03 26.30
C ILE A 148 1.17 2.64 26.63
N PRO A 149 1.61 1.93 27.70
CA PRO A 149 1.07 0.61 27.99
C PRO A 149 -0.43 0.64 28.31
N ALA A 150 -0.89 1.63 29.08
CA ALA A 150 -2.30 1.77 29.45
C ALA A 150 -3.17 2.11 28.24
N ILE A 151 -2.71 3.03 27.38
CA ILE A 151 -3.41 3.38 26.14
C ILE A 151 -3.42 2.18 25.18
N GLY A 152 -2.29 1.49 25.04
CA GLY A 152 -2.17 0.29 24.22
C GLY A 152 -3.14 -0.79 24.68
N PHE A 153 -3.19 -1.08 25.98
CA PHE A 153 -4.14 -2.04 26.56
C PHE A 153 -5.59 -1.63 26.29
N LEU A 154 -5.95 -0.36 26.48
CA LEU A 154 -7.29 0.14 26.17
C LEU A 154 -7.66 -0.08 24.70
N LEU A 155 -6.76 0.26 23.78
CA LEU A 155 -7.00 0.10 22.34
C LEU A 155 -7.13 -1.38 21.95
N ILE A 156 -6.23 -2.23 22.44
CA ILE A 156 -6.28 -3.69 22.18
C ILE A 156 -7.58 -4.27 22.73
N HIS A 157 -7.94 -3.92 23.97
CA HIS A 157 -9.16 -4.41 24.61
C HIS A 157 -10.42 -4.00 23.84
N THR A 158 -10.51 -2.73 23.44
CA THR A 158 -11.63 -2.22 22.63
C THR A 158 -11.73 -2.92 21.28
N ARG A 159 -10.59 -3.23 20.65
CA ARG A 159 -10.53 -3.97 19.38
C ARG A 159 -10.97 -5.42 19.52
N LEU A 160 -10.58 -6.09 20.61
CA LEU A 160 -11.00 -7.47 20.89
C LEU A 160 -12.51 -7.56 21.11
N LEU A 161 -13.10 -6.64 21.88
CA LEU A 161 -14.55 -6.58 22.08
C LEU A 161 -15.28 -6.38 20.74
N ARG A 162 -14.81 -5.44 19.92
CA ARG A 162 -15.42 -5.18 18.62
C ARG A 162 -15.27 -6.34 17.63
N ALA A 163 -14.11 -7.00 17.62
CA ALA A 163 -13.87 -8.18 16.80
C ALA A 163 -14.85 -9.31 17.17
N ARG A 164 -15.15 -9.46 18.47
CA ARG A 164 -16.16 -10.40 18.95
C ARG A 164 -17.56 -10.04 18.49
N ASP A 165 -17.96 -8.78 18.58
CA ASP A 165 -19.26 -8.34 18.07
C ASP A 165 -19.38 -8.57 16.56
N GLN A 166 -18.30 -8.31 15.80
CA GLN A 166 -18.25 -8.60 14.37
C GLN A 166 -18.32 -10.09 14.06
N SER A 167 -17.64 -10.94 14.84
CA SER A 167 -17.71 -12.39 14.65
C SER A 167 -19.12 -12.92 14.93
N ASP A 168 -19.77 -12.43 15.99
CA ASP A 168 -21.13 -12.85 16.34
C ASP A 168 -22.14 -12.42 15.25
N LEU A 169 -21.96 -11.23 14.66
CA LEU A 169 -22.73 -10.77 13.50
C LEU A 169 -22.50 -11.60 12.23
N LEU A 170 -21.28 -12.07 12.00
CA LEU A 170 -20.99 -12.97 10.87
C LEU A 170 -21.65 -14.34 11.08
N ILE A 171 -21.49 -14.91 12.28
CA ILE A 171 -22.06 -16.21 12.63
C ILE A 171 -23.58 -16.20 12.51
N THR A 172 -24.25 -15.17 13.03
CA THR A 172 -25.72 -15.03 12.92
C THR A 172 -26.22 -14.86 11.49
N ARG A 173 -25.37 -14.37 10.57
CA ARG A 173 -25.66 -14.32 9.13
C ARG A 173 -25.35 -15.63 8.40
N GLY A 174 -24.93 -16.67 9.10
CA GLY A 174 -24.62 -17.99 8.55
C GLY A 174 -23.20 -18.14 8.02
N TYR A 175 -22.29 -17.20 8.30
CA TYR A 175 -20.88 -17.36 7.96
C TYR A 175 -20.19 -18.25 8.99
N HIS A 176 -19.81 -19.45 8.55
CA HIS A 176 -19.06 -20.42 9.36
C HIS A 176 -17.65 -20.64 8.82
N GLU A 177 -17.52 -20.90 7.52
CA GLU A 177 -16.24 -21.07 6.82
C GLU A 177 -16.40 -20.72 5.34
N GLY A 178 -15.50 -19.89 4.82
CA GLY A 178 -15.57 -19.43 3.44
C GLY A 178 -16.82 -18.61 3.13
N GLY A 179 -16.90 -18.17 1.88
CA GLY A 179 -18.08 -17.51 1.35
C GLY A 179 -18.01 -17.42 -0.17
N SER A 180 -18.85 -16.57 -0.73
CA SER A 180 -18.69 -16.15 -2.11
C SER A 180 -19.28 -14.75 -2.23
N CYS A 181 -18.55 -13.86 -2.89
CA CYS A 181 -19.12 -12.64 -3.43
C CYS A 181 -19.10 -12.75 -4.96
N CYS A 182 -20.07 -12.12 -5.64
CA CYS A 182 -20.00 -11.92 -7.08
C CYS A 182 -19.13 -10.67 -7.30
N PRO A 183 -17.88 -10.81 -7.78
CA PRO A 183 -16.97 -9.68 -7.75
C PRO A 183 -17.25 -8.75 -8.93
N VAL A 184 -17.38 -7.45 -8.66
CA VAL A 184 -17.82 -6.46 -9.66
C VAL A 184 -16.66 -5.55 -10.03
N PHE A 185 -16.14 -5.72 -11.24
CA PHE A 185 -15.03 -4.91 -11.74
C PHE A 185 -15.51 -3.90 -12.77
N ARG A 186 -15.24 -2.62 -12.52
CA ARG A 186 -15.53 -1.53 -13.46
C ARG A 186 -14.33 -1.32 -14.37
N ARG A 187 -14.51 -1.59 -15.66
CA ARG A 187 -13.47 -1.40 -16.68
C ARG A 187 -13.65 -0.08 -17.42
N SER A 188 -12.59 0.70 -17.50
CA SER A 188 -12.50 1.86 -18.39
C SER A 188 -11.51 1.61 -19.52
N LYS A 189 -11.77 2.17 -20.72
CA LYS A 189 -10.82 2.11 -21.86
C LYS A 189 -9.45 2.69 -21.49
N LYS A 190 -9.42 3.69 -20.60
CA LYS A 190 -8.19 4.29 -20.06
C LYS A 190 -7.36 3.28 -19.26
N ASP A 191 -7.99 2.33 -18.59
CA ASP A 191 -7.29 1.32 -17.78
C ASP A 191 -6.54 0.31 -18.66
N ILE A 192 -7.12 -0.05 -19.81
CA ILE A 192 -6.46 -0.96 -20.77
C ILE A 192 -5.20 -0.30 -21.33
N ILE A 193 -5.30 0.96 -21.75
CA ILE A 193 -4.16 1.71 -22.30
C ILE A 193 -3.05 1.83 -21.26
N ALA A 194 -3.40 2.18 -20.02
CA ALA A 194 -2.41 2.31 -18.96
C ALA A 194 -1.79 0.98 -18.55
N SER A 195 -2.53 -0.13 -18.61
CA SER A 195 -1.98 -1.47 -18.38
C SER A 195 -1.07 -1.91 -19.51
N PHE A 196 -1.35 -1.51 -20.74
CA PHE A 196 -0.43 -1.76 -21.86
C PHE A 196 0.85 -0.93 -21.71
N CYS A 197 0.74 0.31 -21.24
CA CYS A 197 1.88 1.17 -20.95
C CYS A 197 2.81 0.56 -19.88
N THR A 198 2.27 -0.10 -18.84
CA THR A 198 3.12 -0.76 -17.82
C THR A 198 3.89 -1.96 -18.37
N ILE A 199 3.28 -2.72 -19.30
CA ILE A 199 3.97 -3.80 -20.02
C ILE A 199 5.13 -3.22 -20.85
N LEU A 200 4.89 -2.13 -21.59
CA LEU A 200 5.92 -1.45 -22.37
C LEU A 200 7.06 -0.93 -21.49
N ILE A 201 6.75 -0.31 -20.35
CA ILE A 201 7.75 0.16 -19.37
C ILE A 201 8.60 -1.00 -18.86
N LEU A 202 7.98 -2.14 -18.53
CA LEU A 202 8.72 -3.33 -18.13
C LEU A 202 9.63 -3.84 -19.25
N CYS A 203 9.14 -3.90 -20.49
CA CYS A 203 9.98 -4.27 -21.64
C CYS A 203 11.19 -3.34 -21.77
N ILE A 204 10.99 -2.02 -21.70
CA ILE A 204 12.08 -1.04 -21.77
C ILE A 204 13.05 -1.21 -20.58
N ALA A 205 12.55 -1.50 -19.38
CA ALA A 205 13.38 -1.73 -18.20
C ALA A 205 14.21 -3.02 -18.31
N LEU A 206 13.70 -4.03 -19.03
CA LEU A 206 14.40 -5.28 -19.32
C LEU A 206 15.38 -5.15 -20.48
N PHE A 207 15.10 -4.27 -21.46
CA PHE A 207 16.06 -3.95 -22.53
C PHE A 207 17.26 -3.27 -21.91
N PRO A 208 18.40 -3.96 -21.86
CA PRO A 208 19.52 -3.43 -21.15
C PRO A 208 20.15 -2.35 -22.02
N PHE A 209 20.10 -1.09 -21.59
CA PHE A 209 21.11 -0.10 -21.96
C PHE A 209 22.50 -0.48 -21.36
N ARG A 210 22.77 -1.77 -21.07
CA ARG A 210 23.99 -2.26 -20.40
C ARG A 210 25.26 -2.04 -21.21
N ASP A 211 25.17 -1.90 -22.53
CA ASP A 211 26.39 -1.87 -23.35
C ASP A 211 26.91 -0.45 -23.64
N ILE A 212 26.21 0.62 -23.20
CA ILE A 212 26.67 2.00 -23.45
C ILE A 212 27.31 2.64 -22.21
N PHE A 213 26.89 2.27 -20.99
CA PHE A 213 27.37 2.95 -19.78
C PHE A 213 28.46 2.21 -18.98
N ILE A 214 28.71 0.92 -19.23
CA ILE A 214 29.83 0.20 -18.58
C ILE A 214 31.17 0.48 -19.29
N LEU A 215 31.18 1.07 -20.50
CA LEU A 215 32.41 1.40 -21.24
C LEU A 215 32.89 2.86 -21.10
N VAL A 216 32.15 3.71 -20.35
CA VAL A 216 32.48 5.13 -20.15
C VAL A 216 32.58 5.45 -18.64
N MET A 217 33.23 4.57 -17.88
CA MET A 217 33.71 4.88 -16.53
C MET A 217 35.18 4.52 -16.42
#